data_AF-A0A562U9R1-F1
#
_entry.id   AF-A0A562U9R1-F1
#
_cell.length_a   1.000
_cell.length_b   1.000
_cell.length_c   1.000
_cell.angle_alpha   90.00
_cell.angle_beta   90.00
_cell.angle_gamma   90.00
#
_symmetry.space_group_name_H-M   'P 1'
#
loop_
_entity.id
_entity.type
_entity.pdbx_description
1 polymer ?
#
loop_
_entity_poly.entity_id
_entity_poly.type
_entity_poly.pdbx_seq_one_letter_code
_entity_poly.pdbx_strand_id
1 'polypeptide(L)' 'MKLHEIYPHNKFLLYIGAILGFTGTYLDNTNKASFTITMSLLIAGLLLMLLSFKKPKQSSNDENKIISD' A
#
# COMPACT_ATOMS: atom_id res chain seq x y z
N MET A 1 6.84 1.08 -23.90
CA MET A 1 6.76 1.52 -22.49
C MET A 1 6.57 0.26 -21.64
N LYS A 2 7.60 -0.22 -20.93
CA LYS A 2 7.46 -1.42 -20.09
C LYS A 2 6.71 -0.98 -18.83
N LEU A 3 5.47 -1.44 -18.68
CA LEU A 3 4.71 -1.27 -17.44
C LEU A 3 5.57 -1.90 -16.33
N HIS A 4 6.09 -1.08 -15.42
CA HIS A 4 6.65 -1.57 -14.17
C HIS A 4 5.49 -2.28 -13.47
N GLU A 5 5.49 -3.61 -13.49
CA GLU A 5 4.40 -4.38 -12.91
C GLU A 5 4.42 -4.17 -11.38
N ILE A 6 3.50 -3.34 -10.90
CA ILE A 6 3.29 -3.08 -9.48
C ILE A 6 2.59 -4.30 -8.91
N TYR A 7 3.34 -5.37 -8.67
CA TYR A 7 2.81 -6.52 -7.96
C TYR A 7 2.86 -6.28 -6.45
N PRO A 8 1.75 -6.53 -5.72
CA PRO A 8 1.78 -6.51 -4.27
C PRO A 8 2.77 -7.57 -3.79
N HIS A 9 3.80 -7.14 -3.08
CA HIS A 9 4.79 -8.03 -2.48
C HIS A 9 4.14 -8.93 -1.44
N ASN A 10 3.19 -8.37 -0.69
CA ASN A 10 2.50 -9.06 0.37
C ASN A 10 0.98 -8.93 0.20
N LYS A 11 0.39 -9.89 -0.51
CA LYS A 11 -1.06 -9.95 -0.74
C LYS A 11 -1.87 -9.97 0.56
N PHE A 12 -1.33 -10.55 1.63
CA PHE A 12 -2.01 -10.61 2.93
C PHE A 12 -2.20 -9.21 3.53
N LEU A 13 -1.18 -8.36 3.50
CA LEU A 13 -1.28 -6.96 3.96
C LEU A 13 -2.25 -6.15 3.09
N LEU A 14 -2.27 -6.41 1.78
CA LEU A 14 -3.23 -5.79 0.86
C LEU A 14 -4.68 -6.13 1.26
N TYR A 15 -4.97 -7.40 1.53
CA TYR A 15 -6.32 -7.84 1.94
C TYR A 15 -6.73 -7.26 3.29
N ILE A 16 -5.84 -7.24 4.28
CA ILE A 16 -6.12 -6.62 5.58
C ILE A 16 -6.41 -5.13 5.42
N GLY A 17 -5.59 -4.43 4.63
CA GLY A 17 -5.81 -3.02 4.31
C GLY A 17 -7.16 -2.76 3.65
N ALA A 18 -7.55 -3.63 2.70
CA ALA A 18 -8.86 -3.56 2.04
C ALA A 18 -10.01 -3.76 3.01
N ILE A 19 -9.95 -4.78 3.87
CA ILE A 19 -10.98 -5.07 4.87
C ILE A 19 -11.14 -3.90 5.85
N LEU A 20 -10.02 -3.31 6.31
CA LEU A 20 -10.03 -2.12 7.17
C LEU A 20 -10.67 -0.92 6.47
N GLY A 21 -10.35 -0.70 5.19
CA GLY A 21 -10.96 0.34 4.37
C GLY A 21 -12.48 0.17 4.25
N PHE A 22 -12.94 -1.02 3.85
CA PHE A 22 -14.37 -1.34 3.76
C PHE A 22 -15.10 -1.19 5.10
N THR A 23 -14.46 -1.62 6.19
CA THR A 23 -15.03 -1.50 7.54
C THR A 23 -15.16 -0.04 7.95
N GLY A 24 -14.14 0.79 7.68
CA GLY A 24 -14.18 2.23 7.92
C GLY A 24 -15.31 2.90 7.15
N THR A 25 -15.41 2.67 5.84
CA THR A 25 -16.49 3.24 5.01
C THR A 25 -17.88 2.75 5.43
N TYR A 26 -18.02 1.49 5.84
CA TYR A 26 -19.28 0.98 6.34
C TYR A 26 -19.69 1.62 7.67
N LEU A 27 -18.74 1.82 8.59
CA LEU A 27 -18.98 2.51 9.86
C LEU A 27 -19.36 3.97 9.67
N ASP A 28 -18.74 4.65 8.69
CA ASP A 28 -19.08 6.01 8.27
C ASP A 28 -20.51 6.09 7.74
N ASN A 29 -20.84 5.23 6.77
CA ASN A 29 -22.17 5.19 6.14
C ASN A 29 -23.29 4.84 7.11
N THR A 30 -22.99 4.03 8.13
CA THR A 30 -23.99 3.65 9.14
C THR A 30 -24.03 4.60 10.33
N ASN A 31 -23.15 5.60 10.37
CA ASN A 31 -22.97 6.54 11.49
C ASN A 31 -22.85 5.82 12.85
N LYS A 32 -22.27 4.61 12.84
CA LYS A 32 -22.16 3.73 14.01
C LYS A 32 -20.88 3.98 14.82
N ALA A 33 -19.96 4.77 14.27
CA ALA A 33 -18.70 5.10 14.92
C ALA A 33 -18.45 6.61 14.90
N SER A 34 -17.64 7.05 15.86
CA SER A 34 -17.11 8.41 15.85
C SER A 34 -16.22 8.63 14.63
N PHE A 35 -16.28 9.83 14.07
CA PHE A 35 -15.43 10.29 12.96
C PHE A 35 -13.96 9.93 13.16
N THR A 36 -13.44 10.08 14.37
CA THR A 36 -12.04 9.77 14.70
C THR A 36 -11.71 8.29 14.52
N ILE A 37 -12.64 7.39 14.88
CA ILE A 37 -12.46 5.94 14.75
C ILE A 37 -12.47 5.55 13.27
N THR A 38 -13.44 6.07 12.53
CA THR A 38 -13.55 5.88 11.08
C THR A 38 -12.29 6.33 10.35
N MET A 39 -11.80 7.54 10.64
CA MET A 39 -10.59 8.06 10.01
C MET A 39 -9.34 7.26 10.40
N SER A 40 -9.24 6.82 11.65
CA SER A 40 -8.11 5.97 12.09
C SER A 40 -8.09 4.63 11.34
N LEU A 41 -9.26 4.01 11.12
CA LEU A 41 -9.41 2.78 10.34
C LEU A 41 -9.02 2.96 8.88
N LEU A 42 -9.45 4.05 8.24
CA LEU A 42 -9.11 4.36 6.85
C LEU A 42 -7.60 4.61 6.67
N ILE A 43 -6.99 5.39 7.58
CA ILE A 43 -5.55 5.67 7.56
C ILE A 43 -4.75 4.37 7.78
N ALA A 44 -5.13 3.55 8.76
CA ALA A 44 -4.47 2.27 9.02
C ALA A 44 -4.58 1.32 7.82
N GLY A 45 -5.76 1.23 7.19
CA GLY A 45 -5.98 0.44 5.99
C GLY A 45 -5.11 0.88 4.83
N LEU A 46 -5.02 2.20 4.60
CA LEU A 46 -4.17 2.79 3.56
C LEU A 46 -2.68 2.48 3.81
N LEU A 47 -2.20 2.63 5.03
CA LEU A 47 -0.80 2.35 5.39
C LEU A 47 -0.44 0.88 5.15
N LEU A 48 -1.33 -0.04 5.50
CA LEU A 48 -1.12 -1.48 5.26
C LEU A 48 -1.15 -1.82 3.77
N MET A 49 -2.01 -1.19 2.99
CA MET A 49 -1.97 -1.31 1.53
C MET A 49 -0.65 -0.78 0.96
N LEU A 50 -0.19 0.39 1.40
CA LEU A 50 1.10 0.95 0.94
C LEU A 50 2.28 0.03 1.30
N LEU A 51 2.28 -0.53 2.51
CA LEU A 51 3.27 -1.53 2.94
C LEU A 51 3.20 -2.83 2.12
N SER A 52 2.03 -3.16 1.57
CA SER A 52 1.88 -4.35 0.73
C SER A 52 2.61 -4.22 -0.62
N PHE A 53 2.84 -2.99 -1.08
CA PHE A 53 3.58 -2.72 -2.31
C PHE A 53 5.08 -2.65 -2.03
N LYS A 54 5.86 -3.42 -2.79
CA LYS A 54 7.33 -3.29 -2.74
C LYS A 54 7.70 -1.91 -3.24
N LYS A 55 8.57 -1.18 -2.54
CA LYS A 55 9.21 0.00 -3.13
C LYS A 55 9.84 -0.41 -4.47
N PRO A 56 9.61 0.33 -5.56
CA PRO A 56 10.25 0.05 -6.83
C PRO A 56 11.76 0.03 -6.58
N LYS A 57 12.41 -1.07 -6.99
CA LYS A 57 13.85 -1.25 -6.82
C LYS A 57 14.50 -0.13 -7.61
N GLN A 58 14.97 0.90 -6.91
CA GLN A 58 15.74 1.98 -7.51
C GLN A 58 16.94 1.30 -8.18
N SER A 59 17.03 1.43 -9.50
CA SER A 59 18.02 0.77 -10.34
C SER A 59 19.43 1.22 -9.95
N SER A 60 19.98 0.61 -8.91
CA SER A 60 21.40 0.57 -8.63
C SER A 60 21.92 -0.63 -9.42
N ASN A 61 22.41 -0.40 -10.64
CA ASN A 61 23.39 -1.31 -11.27
C ASN A 61 24.02 -0.89 -12.61
N ASP A 62 23.74 0.28 -13.19
CA ASP A 62 24.35 0.65 -14.48
C ASP A 62 25.56 1.60 -14.39
N GLU A 63 25.97 2.06 -13.21
CA GLU A 63 27.13 2.96 -13.07
C GLU A 63 28.46 2.25 -12.72
N ASN A 64 28.45 0.98 -12.33
CA ASN A 64 29.68 0.29 -11.88
C ASN A 64 30.26 -0.71 -12.90
N LYS A 65 29.87 -0.61 -14.18
CA LYS A 65 30.40 -1.47 -15.25
C LYS A 65 31.01 -0.74 -16.44
N ILE A 66 31.04 0.60 -16.40
CA ILE A 66 31.59 1.42 -17.51
C ILE A 66 33.02 1.92 -17.20
N ILE A 67 33.51 1.76 -15.95
CA ILE A 67 34.81 2.32 -15.51
C ILE A 67 35.92 1.24 -15.45
N SER A 68 35.61 -0.01 -15.78
CA SER A 68 36.56 -1.13 -15.67
C SER A 68 36.62 -1.97 -16.95
N ASP A 69 36.70 -1.32 -18.11
CA ASP A 69 37.25 -1.87 -19.35
C ASP A 69 38.15 -0.82 -20.02
#